data_AF-A0A971WCQ5-F1
#
_entry.id   AF-A0A971WCQ5-F1
#
_cell.length_a   1.000
_cell.length_b   1.000
_cell.length_c   1.000
_cell.angle_alpha   90.00
_cell.angle_beta   90.00
_cell.angle_gamma   90.00
#
_symmetry.space_group_name_H-M   'P 1'
#
loop_
_entity.id
_entity.type
_entity.pdbx_description
1 polymer ?
#
loop_
_entity_poly.entity_id
_entity_poly.type
_entity_poly.pdbx_seq_one_letter_code
_entity_poly.pdbx_strand_id
1 'polypeptide(L)'
;MIHLDYTIKVQHENTLRVDIDISGNSACNKMIFVCAEIRMFDLRYVDGENVFSPEAEDGILFIGETTKSISYSAALGAGGKHGYQGILLKDYGAFELCRAVALPHPTKYPDTETLPFDCSFTVCLPGKTEHFTTVLDSVYRVAKLRKRSIFYTSAAVTEGKVKLFMQRHDEKVVERVMQTVSYFEELFGFGLPDFRLFLLNDESKPIFAGAGDDNAAFSMKSGNERDIELLAHRLFHAFFAQTKYAEEYFMPPYSFIEEGYASLYEILATKQNPKKSIFSIYKRYLFYYFAKPGFKLSPADEINLQNAPWLIEFLHYTLSPLILYAFNQKFEIFPAAKRFDELEDAGLINSSPLFLPEFEHGYDELEATSVAELNDYEYTISSWQGKREKTDLLQNIPPPQNSLEHKLYKISPSLYKMIQSAG
;
A
#
# COMPACT_ATOMS: atom_id res chain seq x y z
N MET A 1 -17.13 10.97 24.87
CA MET A 1 -16.46 10.86 23.56
C MET A 1 -15.28 11.78 23.58
N ILE A 2 -14.12 11.30 23.15
CA ILE A 2 -12.88 12.09 23.12
C ILE A 2 -12.82 12.78 21.75
N HIS A 3 -12.53 14.07 21.77
CA HIS A 3 -12.36 14.91 20.59
C HIS A 3 -10.88 15.23 20.39
N LEU A 4 -10.38 15.03 19.18
CA LEU A 4 -9.01 15.30 18.76
C LEU A 4 -9.02 16.38 17.68
N ASP A 5 -8.52 17.57 18.02
CA ASP A 5 -8.45 18.71 17.12
C ASP A 5 -7.02 18.88 16.61
N TYR A 6 -6.79 18.45 15.37
CA TYR A 6 -5.51 18.53 14.69
C TYR A 6 -5.35 19.85 13.95
N THR A 7 -4.23 20.54 14.19
CA THR A 7 -3.77 21.68 13.40
C THR A 7 -2.43 21.34 12.74
N ILE A 8 -2.39 21.37 11.41
CA ILE A 8 -1.22 21.02 10.61
C ILE A 8 -0.76 22.26 9.85
N LYS A 9 0.48 22.71 10.07
CA LYS A 9 1.03 23.92 9.45
C LYS A 9 2.36 23.62 8.77
N VAL A 10 2.62 24.24 7.63
CA VAL A 10 3.96 24.23 7.04
C VAL A 10 4.91 25.05 7.92
N GLN A 11 6.00 24.44 8.37
CA GLN A 11 7.03 25.11 9.17
C GLN A 11 8.18 25.60 8.27
N HIS A 12 8.69 24.72 7.40
CA HIS A 12 9.62 25.02 6.30
C HIS A 12 9.58 23.91 5.25
N GLU A 13 10.49 23.93 4.28
CA GLU A 13 10.58 22.90 3.23
C GLU A 13 10.58 21.49 3.84
N ASN A 14 9.71 20.63 3.32
CA ASN A 14 9.48 19.25 3.76
C ASN A 14 9.28 19.05 5.27
N THR A 15 8.82 20.06 6.01
CA THR A 15 8.53 19.93 7.45
C THR A 15 7.20 20.56 7.82
N LEU A 16 6.41 19.78 8.55
CA LEU A 16 5.12 20.17 9.10
C LEU A 16 5.22 20.32 10.62
N ARG A 17 4.57 21.34 11.17
CA ARG A 17 4.18 21.39 12.57
C ARG A 17 2.81 20.76 12.71
N VAL A 18 2.67 19.83 13.64
CA VAL A 18 1.39 19.23 14.02
C VAL A 18 1.12 19.52 15.48
N ASP A 19 -0.02 20.14 15.73
CA ASP A 19 -0.57 20.40 17.05
C ASP A 19 -1.87 19.58 17.18
N ILE A 20 -2.07 18.90 18.30
CA ILE A 20 -3.25 18.10 18.62
C ILE A 20 -3.78 18.62 19.94
N ASP A 21 -4.98 19.21 19.93
CA ASP A 21 -5.71 19.54 21.15
C ASP A 21 -6.68 18.39 21.46
N ILE A 22 -6.68 17.96 22.72
CA ILE A 22 -7.43 16.80 23.21
C ILE A 22 -8.47 17.31 24.19
N SER A 23 -9.74 17.01 23.91
CA SER A 23 -10.85 17.40 24.77
C SER A 23 -11.90 16.30 24.91
N GLY A 24 -12.84 16.50 25.84
CA GLY A 24 -13.87 15.52 26.19
C GLY A 24 -13.59 14.76 27.48
N ASN A 25 -14.63 14.13 28.03
CA ASN A 25 -14.50 13.27 29.22
C ASN A 25 -13.98 11.91 28.78
N SER A 26 -12.77 11.57 29.22
CA SER A 26 -12.15 10.25 29.06
C SER A 26 -12.32 9.46 30.35
N ALA A 27 -12.89 8.25 30.27
CA ALA A 27 -12.70 7.21 31.28
C ALA A 27 -11.49 6.32 30.95
N CYS A 28 -10.72 6.67 29.93
CA CYS A 28 -9.66 5.85 29.36
C CYS A 28 -8.33 6.19 30.03
N ASN A 29 -7.76 5.22 30.74
CA ASN A 29 -6.57 5.41 31.57
C ASN A 29 -5.29 5.74 30.78
N LYS A 30 -5.28 5.45 29.48
CA LYS A 30 -4.14 5.62 28.58
C LYS A 30 -4.59 5.61 27.14
N MET A 31 -4.09 6.55 26.32
CA MET A 31 -4.26 6.49 24.87
C MET A 31 -2.94 6.12 24.19
N ILE A 32 -3.06 5.39 23.09
CA ILE A 32 -1.92 4.91 22.29
C ILE A 32 -2.03 5.53 20.91
N PHE A 33 -0.97 6.20 20.47
CA PHE A 33 -0.84 6.78 19.14
C PHE A 33 0.21 5.98 18.37
N VAL A 34 -0.08 5.65 17.10
CA VAL A 34 0.91 5.04 16.21
C VAL A 34 1.56 6.10 15.35
N CYS A 35 2.88 6.11 15.42
CA CYS A 35 3.77 7.07 14.77
C CYS A 35 4.89 6.39 13.97
N ALA A 36 4.89 5.06 13.80
CA ALA A 36 5.96 4.29 13.16
C ALA A 36 6.35 4.77 11.74
N GLU A 37 5.42 5.42 11.05
CA GLU A 37 5.63 5.95 9.70
C GLU A 37 6.05 7.44 9.67
N ILE A 38 6.15 8.08 10.83
CA ILE A 38 6.37 9.51 11.01
C ILE A 38 7.78 9.74 11.53
N ARG A 39 8.55 10.56 10.83
CA ARG A 39 9.82 11.08 11.34
C ARG A 39 9.55 12.30 12.20
N MET A 40 9.22 12.06 13.47
CA MET A 40 8.90 13.10 14.46
C MET A 40 10.16 13.67 15.13
N PHE A 41 10.13 14.96 15.43
CA PHE A 41 11.10 15.65 16.26
C PHE A 41 10.42 16.81 16.99
N ASP A 42 11.08 17.38 18.00
CA ASP A 42 10.52 18.42 18.87
C ASP A 42 9.18 18.05 19.51
N LEU A 43 8.97 16.76 19.81
CA LEU A 43 7.76 16.24 20.43
C LEU A 43 7.61 16.80 21.85
N ARG A 44 6.44 17.37 22.12
CA ARG A 44 6.03 17.89 23.42
C ARG A 44 4.58 17.51 23.68
N TYR A 45 4.24 17.20 24.91
CA TYR A 45 2.85 17.12 25.33
C TYR A 45 2.62 17.79 26.69
N VAL A 46 1.41 18.28 26.89
CA VAL A 46 0.96 18.93 28.13
C VAL A 46 0.02 17.97 28.86
N ASP A 47 0.42 17.52 30.05
CA ASP A 47 -0.34 16.58 30.87
C ASP A 47 -0.58 17.20 32.25
N GLY A 48 -1.83 17.59 32.50
CA GLY A 48 -2.19 18.44 33.63
C GLY A 48 -1.59 19.85 33.53
N GLU A 49 -0.63 20.15 34.40
CA GLU A 49 0.18 21.39 34.41
C GLU A 49 1.62 21.16 33.95
N ASN A 50 2.00 19.91 33.67
CA ASN A 50 3.36 19.53 33.34
C ASN A 50 3.58 19.45 31.82
N VAL A 51 4.80 19.77 31.39
CA VAL A 51 5.23 19.64 30.00
C VAL A 51 6.29 18.55 29.91
N PHE A 52 6.08 17.59 29.02
CA PHE A 52 6.96 16.45 28.81
C PHE A 52 7.50 16.44 27.38
N SER A 53 8.70 15.89 27.21
CA SER A 53 9.33 15.64 25.90
C SER A 53 9.73 14.16 25.83
N PRO A 54 8.78 13.25 25.59
CA PRO A 54 9.08 11.82 25.49
C PRO A 54 9.80 11.52 24.18
N GLU A 55 10.51 10.41 24.15
CA GLU A 55 10.88 9.76 22.90
C GLU A 55 9.75 8.76 22.52
N ALA A 56 9.48 8.61 21.23
CA ALA A 56 8.56 7.58 20.76
C ALA A 56 9.30 6.24 20.79
N GLU A 57 8.85 5.29 21.61
CA GLU A 57 9.42 3.94 21.65
C GLU A 57 8.77 3.09 20.56
N ASP A 58 9.57 2.51 19.67
CA ASP A 58 9.14 1.65 18.56
C ASP A 58 8.01 2.24 17.69
N GLY A 59 7.99 3.58 17.55
CA GLY A 59 6.96 4.27 16.78
C GLY A 59 5.59 4.28 17.47
N ILE A 60 5.55 4.12 18.79
CA ILE A 60 4.35 4.21 19.62
C ILE A 60 4.51 5.38 20.60
N LEU A 61 3.47 6.20 20.70
CA LEU A 61 3.38 7.25 21.71
C LEU A 61 2.28 6.90 22.71
N PHE A 62 2.67 6.84 23.97
CA PHE A 62 1.78 6.62 25.11
C PHE A 62 1.47 7.95 25.77
N ILE A 63 0.19 8.28 25.91
CA ILE A 63 -0.25 9.50 26.60
C ILE A 63 -1.20 9.17 27.75
N GLY A 64 -1.08 9.95 28.83
CA GLY A 64 -1.88 9.80 30.05
C GLY A 64 -3.25 10.46 29.96
N GLU A 65 -4.09 10.17 30.95
CA GLU A 65 -5.49 10.64 31.06
C GLU A 65 -5.65 12.17 31.03
N THR A 66 -4.69 12.88 31.62
CA THR A 66 -4.75 14.34 31.78
C THR A 66 -4.07 15.09 30.63
N THR A 67 -3.72 14.40 29.54
CA THR A 67 -3.06 15.00 28.39
C THR A 67 -4.04 15.90 27.64
N LYS A 68 -3.72 17.19 27.57
CA LYS A 68 -4.56 18.21 26.93
C LYS A 68 -4.10 18.56 25.53
N SER A 69 -2.80 18.47 25.27
CA SER A 69 -2.27 18.74 23.94
C SER A 69 -0.97 18.04 23.65
N ILE A 70 -0.73 17.77 22.37
CA ILE A 70 0.49 17.16 21.82
C ILE A 70 0.95 18.04 20.67
N SER A 71 2.26 18.23 20.54
CA SER A 71 2.80 19.13 19.53
C SER A 71 4.18 18.64 19.08
N TYR A 72 4.37 18.46 17.77
CA TYR A 72 5.60 17.91 17.21
C TYR A 72 5.83 18.38 15.76
N SER A 73 7.08 18.27 15.32
CA SER A 73 7.49 18.52 13.95
C SER A 73 7.62 17.19 13.20
N ALA A 74 7.11 17.11 11.97
CA ALA A 74 7.17 15.92 11.13
C ALA A 74 7.93 16.20 9.83
N ALA A 75 9.00 15.43 9.58
CA ALA A 75 9.75 15.49 8.34
C ALA A 75 9.10 14.61 7.25
N LEU A 76 8.88 15.20 6.07
CA LEU A 76 8.39 14.51 4.88
C LEU A 76 9.54 14.11 3.95
N GLY A 77 9.23 13.30 2.94
CA GLY A 77 10.22 12.86 1.95
C GLY A 77 11.11 11.73 2.45
N ALA A 78 10.61 10.90 3.35
CA ALA A 78 11.23 9.60 3.58
C ALA A 78 11.11 8.74 2.30
N GLY A 79 12.18 8.04 1.93
CA GLY A 79 12.11 7.05 0.86
C GLY A 79 11.21 5.89 1.26
N GLY A 80 10.24 5.56 0.43
CA GLY A 80 9.37 4.40 0.56
C GLY A 80 9.44 3.51 -0.68
N LYS A 81 8.70 2.39 -0.65
CA LYS A 81 8.68 1.37 -1.72
C LYS A 81 8.41 1.95 -3.12
N HIS A 82 7.49 2.90 -3.20
CA HIS A 82 7.07 3.48 -4.47
C HIS A 82 7.82 4.78 -4.80
N GLY A 83 8.58 5.35 -3.86
CA GLY A 83 9.27 6.62 -4.01
C GLY A 83 9.23 7.43 -2.72
N TYR A 84 9.56 8.71 -2.82
CA TYR A 84 9.52 9.65 -1.70
C TYR A 84 8.07 9.88 -1.26
N GLN A 85 7.80 9.62 0.02
CA GLN A 85 6.45 9.69 0.59
C GLN A 85 6.16 11.11 1.07
N GLY A 86 5.74 11.92 0.12
CA GLY A 86 5.39 13.31 0.31
C GLY A 86 6.50 14.30 -0.04
N ILE A 87 6.06 15.51 -0.39
CA ILE A 87 6.89 16.67 -0.69
C ILE A 87 6.16 17.96 -0.27
N LEU A 88 6.89 18.95 0.22
CA LEU A 88 6.44 20.32 0.42
C LEU A 88 7.48 21.26 -0.18
N LEU A 89 7.07 21.97 -1.23
CA LEU A 89 7.81 23.04 -1.87
C LEU A 89 7.01 24.34 -1.81
N LYS A 90 7.65 25.45 -2.13
CA LYS A 90 7.03 26.78 -2.05
C LYS A 90 5.67 26.87 -2.76
N ASP A 91 5.59 26.29 -3.97
CA ASP A 91 4.44 26.48 -4.87
C ASP A 91 3.52 25.23 -4.96
N TYR A 92 3.94 24.10 -4.39
CA TYR A 92 3.12 22.90 -4.32
C TYR A 92 3.60 21.96 -3.21
N GLY A 93 2.69 21.10 -2.77
CA GLY A 93 3.01 20.01 -1.89
C GLY A 93 1.96 18.93 -1.93
N ALA A 94 2.37 17.70 -1.64
CA ALA A 94 1.49 16.55 -1.53
C ALA A 94 2.08 15.59 -0.49
N PHE A 95 1.27 15.05 0.43
CA PHE A 95 1.73 14.05 1.41
C PHE A 95 0.56 13.19 1.91
N GLU A 96 0.85 11.99 2.38
CA GLU A 96 -0.11 11.11 3.08
C GLU A 96 -0.23 11.54 4.54
N LEU A 97 -1.44 11.52 5.11
CA LEU A 97 -1.62 11.84 6.53
C LEU A 97 -0.79 10.94 7.44
N CYS A 98 -0.60 9.65 7.12
CA CYS A 98 0.26 8.76 7.93
C CYS A 98 1.73 9.17 8.02
N ARG A 99 2.19 10.11 7.18
CA ARG A 99 3.56 10.65 7.20
C ARG A 99 3.71 11.85 8.12
N ALA A 100 2.61 12.45 8.53
CA ALA A 100 2.59 13.68 9.30
C ALA A 100 1.83 13.54 10.62
N VAL A 101 0.78 12.72 10.66
CA VAL A 101 -0.22 12.71 11.72
C VAL A 101 -0.16 11.42 12.52
N ALA A 102 0.13 11.56 13.81
CA ALA A 102 -0.04 10.52 14.80
C ALA A 102 -1.53 10.28 15.00
N LEU A 103 -1.99 9.08 14.70
CA LEU A 103 -3.39 8.69 14.88
C LEU A 103 -3.51 7.74 16.06
N PRO A 104 -4.60 7.83 16.83
CA PRO A 104 -4.87 6.89 17.89
C PRO A 104 -5.04 5.48 17.32
N HIS A 105 -4.48 4.50 18.02
CA HIS A 105 -4.58 3.09 17.63
C HIS A 105 -5.89 2.48 18.12
N PRO A 106 -6.67 1.80 17.27
CA PRO A 106 -7.72 0.89 17.72
C PRO A 106 -7.03 -0.37 18.27
N THR A 107 -6.80 -0.41 19.57
CA THR A 107 -6.00 -1.45 20.24
C THR A 107 -6.77 -2.75 20.49
N LYS A 108 -6.04 -3.88 20.47
CA LYS A 108 -6.39 -5.18 21.08
C LYS A 108 -5.85 -5.33 22.51
N TYR A 109 -5.40 -4.26 23.17
CA TYR A 109 -4.91 -4.39 24.55
C TYR A 109 -6.11 -4.59 25.48
N PRO A 110 -6.05 -5.55 26.42
CA PRO A 110 -7.18 -5.93 27.25
C PRO A 110 -7.69 -4.80 28.16
N ASP A 111 -6.89 -3.74 28.36
CA ASP A 111 -7.17 -2.61 29.26
C ASP A 111 -7.46 -1.29 28.52
N THR A 112 -7.61 -1.30 27.19
CA THR A 112 -7.90 -0.10 26.41
C THR A 112 -9.19 -0.27 25.61
N GLU A 113 -10.21 0.51 25.95
CA GLU A 113 -11.46 0.52 25.19
C GLU A 113 -11.22 0.98 23.75
N THR A 114 -11.78 0.22 22.80
CA THR A 114 -11.92 0.65 21.41
C THR A 114 -12.86 1.84 21.33
N LEU A 115 -12.32 2.94 20.80
CA LEU A 115 -12.93 3.87 19.85
C LEU A 115 -14.48 3.89 19.70
N PRO A 116 -15.12 5.05 19.93
CA PRO A 116 -15.07 6.17 18.94
C PRO A 116 -14.33 7.45 19.38
N PHE A 117 -13.51 8.02 18.47
CA PHE A 117 -12.84 9.34 18.56
C PHE A 117 -13.44 10.22 17.47
N ASP A 118 -13.84 11.43 17.85
CA ASP A 118 -14.18 12.48 16.91
C ASP A 118 -12.91 13.26 16.57
N CYS A 119 -12.57 13.37 15.30
CA CYS A 119 -11.37 14.07 14.85
C CYS A 119 -11.73 15.23 13.94
N SER A 120 -11.15 16.39 14.22
CA SER A 120 -11.19 17.58 13.37
C SER A 120 -9.79 17.87 12.85
N PHE A 121 -9.66 18.22 11.59
CA PHE A 121 -8.40 18.53 10.95
C PHE A 121 -8.46 19.92 10.32
N THR A 122 -7.52 20.77 10.71
CA THR A 122 -7.25 22.07 10.12
C THR A 122 -5.87 22.03 9.48
N VAL A 123 -5.82 22.05 8.15
CA VAL A 123 -4.58 21.98 7.38
C VAL A 123 -4.30 23.35 6.76
N CYS A 124 -3.27 24.02 7.26
CA CYS A 124 -2.84 25.34 6.82
C CYS A 124 -1.64 25.23 5.88
N LEU A 125 -1.90 25.39 4.59
CA LEU A 125 -0.93 25.32 3.49
C LEU A 125 -0.74 26.73 2.90
N PRO A 126 0.36 26.99 2.16
CA PRO A 126 0.55 28.25 1.47
C PRO A 126 -0.66 28.62 0.59
N GLY A 127 -1.36 29.69 0.96
CA GLY A 127 -2.52 30.21 0.21
C GLY A 127 -3.81 29.37 0.32
N LYS A 128 -3.86 28.34 1.16
CA LYS A 128 -5.03 27.47 1.31
C LYS A 128 -5.16 26.94 2.74
N THR A 129 -6.34 27.05 3.32
CA THR A 129 -6.71 26.31 4.53
C THR A 129 -7.80 25.30 4.19
N GLU A 130 -7.59 24.04 4.54
CA GLU A 130 -8.57 22.97 4.39
C GLU A 130 -9.04 22.50 5.77
N HIS A 131 -10.34 22.34 5.92
CA HIS A 131 -10.95 21.82 7.14
C HIS A 131 -11.78 20.58 6.82
N PHE A 132 -11.62 19.52 7.61
CA PHE A 132 -12.46 18.34 7.52
C PHE A 132 -12.56 17.62 8.86
N THR A 133 -13.66 16.89 9.06
CA THR A 133 -13.93 16.13 10.27
C THR A 133 -14.18 14.67 9.93
N THR A 134 -13.84 13.75 10.82
CA THR A 134 -14.12 12.33 10.68
C THR A 134 -14.29 11.67 12.04
N VAL A 135 -15.05 10.60 12.10
CA VAL A 135 -15.18 9.75 13.29
C VAL A 135 -14.35 8.50 13.06
N LEU A 136 -13.44 8.22 13.97
CA LEU A 136 -12.66 6.99 13.99
C LEU A 136 -13.39 5.99 14.88
N ASP A 137 -14.28 5.18 14.32
CA ASP A 137 -15.08 4.19 15.07
C ASP A 137 -14.72 2.74 14.68
N SER A 138 -13.83 2.57 13.71
CA SER A 138 -13.35 1.27 13.24
C SER A 138 -11.88 1.30 12.81
N VAL A 139 -11.25 0.13 12.80
CA VAL A 139 -9.90 -0.05 12.26
C VAL A 139 -9.82 0.39 10.80
N TYR A 140 -10.86 0.09 10.02
CA TYR A 140 -10.97 0.50 8.63
C TYR A 140 -10.93 2.03 8.49
N ARG A 141 -11.69 2.79 9.29
CA ARG A 141 -11.67 4.25 9.21
C ARG A 141 -10.33 4.87 9.58
N VAL A 142 -9.65 4.31 10.57
CA VAL A 142 -8.27 4.72 10.92
C VAL A 142 -7.33 4.46 9.74
N ALA A 143 -7.39 3.26 9.16
CA ALA A 143 -6.52 2.85 8.07
C ALA A 143 -6.83 3.62 6.76
N LYS A 144 -8.09 3.94 6.50
CA LYS A 144 -8.55 4.82 5.41
C LYS A 144 -8.02 6.24 5.60
N LEU A 145 -8.15 6.80 6.81
CA LEU A 145 -7.64 8.14 7.11
C LEU A 145 -6.11 8.22 6.94
N ARG A 146 -5.36 7.18 7.35
CA ARG A 146 -3.90 7.08 7.14
C ARG A 146 -3.51 7.26 5.67
N LYS A 147 -4.29 6.67 4.74
CA LYS A 147 -4.05 6.74 3.29
C LYS A 147 -4.58 8.04 2.63
N ARG A 148 -5.32 8.89 3.35
CA ARG A 148 -5.78 10.19 2.82
C ARG A 148 -4.57 11.07 2.51
N SER A 149 -4.48 11.56 1.29
CA SER A 149 -3.46 12.53 0.91
C SER A 149 -3.97 13.97 1.02
N ILE A 150 -3.06 14.84 1.42
CA ILE A 150 -3.22 16.28 1.50
C ILE A 150 -2.40 16.88 0.37
N PHE A 151 -2.95 17.87 -0.34
CA PHE A 151 -2.23 18.58 -1.38
C PHE A 151 -2.56 20.08 -1.39
N TYR A 152 -1.62 20.84 -1.95
CA TYR A 152 -1.86 22.19 -2.47
C TYR A 152 -1.00 22.40 -3.71
N THR A 153 -1.50 23.22 -4.62
CA THR A 153 -0.74 23.64 -5.78
C THR A 153 -1.31 24.96 -6.29
N SER A 154 -0.46 25.81 -6.85
CA SER A 154 -0.89 26.95 -7.68
C SER A 154 -1.14 26.55 -9.14
N ALA A 155 -1.03 25.26 -9.49
CA ALA A 155 -1.16 24.76 -10.85
C ALA A 155 -2.58 24.89 -11.42
N ALA A 156 -2.66 24.99 -12.74
CA ALA A 156 -3.91 25.00 -13.48
C ALA A 156 -4.64 23.65 -13.36
N VAL A 157 -5.97 23.73 -13.26
CA VAL A 157 -6.86 22.59 -13.28
C VAL A 157 -7.29 22.35 -14.72
N THR A 158 -7.18 21.11 -15.21
CA THR A 158 -7.91 20.69 -16.40
C THR A 158 -9.21 19.99 -15.97
N GLU A 159 -10.33 20.41 -16.54
CA GLU A 159 -11.61 19.75 -16.36
C GLU A 159 -11.67 18.47 -17.23
N GLY A 160 -12.20 17.38 -16.68
CA GLY A 160 -12.26 16.09 -17.34
C GLY A 160 -12.92 15.02 -16.46
N LYS A 161 -12.75 13.75 -16.85
CA LYS A 161 -13.21 12.56 -16.10
C LYS A 161 -12.69 12.49 -14.66
N VAL A 162 -11.52 13.10 -14.44
CA VAL A 162 -10.91 13.38 -13.13
C VAL A 162 -10.40 14.82 -13.15
N LYS A 163 -10.25 15.43 -11.98
CA LYS A 163 -9.63 16.77 -11.84
C LYS A 163 -8.12 16.60 -11.87
N LEU A 164 -7.51 16.94 -13.01
CA LEU A 164 -6.08 16.78 -13.21
C LEU A 164 -5.34 18.10 -12.94
N PHE A 165 -4.33 18.03 -12.09
CA PHE A 165 -3.48 19.15 -11.71
C PHE A 165 -2.05 18.85 -12.14
N MET A 166 -1.46 19.72 -12.95
CA MET A 166 -0.11 19.50 -13.47
C MET A 166 0.74 20.76 -13.38
N GLN A 167 1.98 20.60 -12.91
CA GLN A 167 2.92 21.73 -12.88
C GLN A 167 3.37 22.16 -14.28
N ARG A 168 3.45 21.21 -15.23
CA ARG A 168 3.70 21.47 -16.65
C ARG A 168 2.80 20.59 -17.50
N HIS A 169 2.22 21.17 -18.54
CA HIS A 169 1.37 20.44 -19.47
C HIS A 169 2.22 19.58 -20.42
N ASP A 170 2.01 18.27 -20.41
CA ASP A 170 2.54 17.31 -21.39
C ASP A 170 1.38 16.48 -21.95
N GLU A 171 1.02 16.73 -23.21
CA GLU A 171 -0.12 16.09 -23.89
C GLU A 171 -0.03 14.56 -23.89
N LYS A 172 1.17 13.98 -24.03
CA LYS A 172 1.33 12.52 -24.06
C LYS A 172 1.12 11.92 -22.68
N VAL A 173 1.55 12.62 -21.64
CA VAL A 173 1.29 12.21 -20.26
C VAL A 173 -0.20 12.29 -19.96
N VAL A 174 -0.86 13.41 -20.32
CA VAL A 174 -2.32 13.58 -20.17
C VAL A 174 -3.07 12.46 -20.89
N GLU A 175 -2.74 12.19 -22.15
CA GLU A 175 -3.40 11.15 -22.95
C GLU A 175 -3.29 9.78 -22.27
N ARG A 176 -2.09 9.37 -21.85
CA ARG A 176 -1.87 8.08 -21.18
C ARG A 176 -2.62 7.99 -19.85
N VAL A 177 -2.59 9.05 -19.05
CA VAL A 177 -3.32 9.14 -17.78
C VAL A 177 -4.82 8.95 -18.02
N MET A 178 -5.39 9.68 -18.99
CA MET A 178 -6.82 9.60 -19.30
C MET A 178 -7.24 8.26 -19.92
N GLN A 179 -6.34 7.62 -20.68
CA GLN A 179 -6.53 6.23 -21.15
C GLN A 179 -6.59 5.26 -19.97
N THR A 180 -5.67 5.39 -18.99
CA THR A 180 -5.68 4.55 -17.78
C THR A 180 -6.93 4.79 -16.94
N VAL A 181 -7.36 6.06 -16.76
CA VAL A 181 -8.62 6.39 -16.08
C VAL A 181 -9.80 5.73 -16.79
N SER A 182 -9.88 5.88 -18.12
CA SER A 182 -10.99 5.31 -18.91
C SER A 182 -11.06 3.78 -18.83
N TYR A 183 -9.90 3.11 -18.78
CA TYR A 183 -9.85 1.66 -18.56
C TYR A 183 -10.52 1.26 -17.24
N PHE A 184 -10.27 2.00 -16.16
CA PHE A 184 -10.88 1.70 -14.86
C PHE A 184 -12.36 2.09 -14.80
N GLU A 185 -12.77 3.17 -15.46
CA GLU A 185 -14.20 3.51 -15.56
C GLU A 185 -14.98 2.40 -16.27
N GLU A 186 -14.42 1.81 -17.33
CA GLU A 186 -15.01 0.67 -18.02
C GLU A 186 -15.01 -0.58 -17.12
N LEU A 187 -13.90 -0.85 -16.43
CA LEU A 187 -13.77 -2.00 -15.53
C LEU A 187 -14.76 -1.96 -14.36
N PHE A 188 -14.97 -0.78 -13.77
CA PHE A 188 -15.82 -0.61 -12.59
C PHE A 188 -17.25 -0.18 -12.95
N GLY A 189 -17.50 0.28 -14.17
CA GLY A 189 -18.83 0.71 -14.62
C GLY A 189 -19.30 2.05 -14.03
N PHE A 190 -18.42 2.80 -13.37
CA PHE A 190 -18.68 4.15 -12.85
C PHE A 190 -17.42 5.02 -13.00
N GLY A 191 -17.56 6.33 -12.87
CA GLY A 191 -16.45 7.30 -12.95
C GLY A 191 -16.06 7.89 -11.60
N LEU A 192 -14.96 8.67 -11.59
CA LEU A 192 -14.46 9.37 -10.41
C LEU A 192 -14.39 10.91 -10.65
N PRO A 193 -15.51 11.59 -10.92
CA PRO A 193 -15.52 12.99 -11.38
C PRO A 193 -14.90 13.98 -10.39
N ASP A 194 -14.94 13.66 -9.09
CA ASP A 194 -14.37 14.50 -8.03
C ASP A 194 -12.96 14.08 -7.60
N PHE A 195 -12.43 12.98 -8.13
CA PHE A 195 -11.10 12.51 -7.80
C PHE A 195 -10.05 13.45 -8.38
N ARG A 196 -9.07 13.79 -7.54
CA ARG A 196 -8.05 14.79 -7.84
C ARG A 196 -6.71 14.11 -8.06
N LEU A 197 -6.18 14.24 -9.26
CA LEU A 197 -4.90 13.65 -9.64
C LEU A 197 -3.84 14.74 -9.81
N PHE A 198 -2.75 14.65 -9.04
CA PHE A 198 -1.66 15.62 -9.08
C PHE A 198 -0.43 15.02 -9.74
N LEU A 199 -0.02 15.60 -10.88
CA LEU A 199 1.18 15.21 -11.59
C LEU A 199 2.30 16.20 -11.30
N LEU A 200 3.23 15.73 -10.48
CA LEU A 200 4.40 16.46 -10.03
C LEU A 200 5.50 16.32 -11.08
N ASN A 201 6.16 17.43 -11.42
CA ASN A 201 7.26 17.42 -12.37
C ASN A 201 8.59 17.46 -11.62
N ASP A 202 8.91 16.39 -10.89
CA ASP A 202 10.23 16.22 -10.26
C ASP A 202 11.02 15.14 -11.00
N GLU A 203 12.03 15.57 -11.75
CA GLU A 203 12.92 14.66 -12.47
C GLU A 203 14.00 14.05 -11.57
N SER A 204 14.24 14.63 -10.40
CA SER A 204 15.32 14.20 -9.51
C SER A 204 14.94 12.97 -8.69
N LYS A 205 13.67 12.87 -8.26
CA LYS A 205 13.19 11.82 -7.37
C LYS A 205 11.76 11.39 -7.70
N PRO A 206 11.45 10.08 -7.74
CA PRO A 206 10.08 9.62 -7.82
C PRO A 206 9.33 10.05 -6.54
N ILE A 207 8.32 10.89 -6.66
CA ILE A 207 7.46 11.35 -5.56
C ILE A 207 6.13 10.61 -5.66
N PHE A 208 5.74 10.00 -4.55
CA PHE A 208 4.49 9.27 -4.43
C PHE A 208 3.81 9.70 -3.15
N ALA A 209 2.70 10.42 -3.27
CA ALA A 209 1.91 10.86 -2.14
C ALA A 209 0.46 10.40 -2.31
N GLY A 210 0.14 9.32 -1.62
CA GLY A 210 -1.21 8.86 -1.37
C GLY A 210 -1.88 8.10 -2.50
N ALA A 211 -2.89 7.35 -2.07
CA ALA A 211 -3.82 6.59 -2.88
C ALA A 211 -5.14 6.51 -2.09
N GLY A 212 -5.63 7.68 -1.69
CA GLY A 212 -6.92 7.79 -1.03
C GLY A 212 -8.08 7.56 -1.99
N ASP A 213 -9.29 7.68 -1.47
CA ASP A 213 -10.54 7.58 -2.24
C ASP A 213 -10.87 8.85 -3.03
N ASP A 214 -10.25 9.98 -2.68
CA ASP A 214 -10.59 11.31 -3.24
C ASP A 214 -9.42 12.01 -3.96
N ASN A 215 -8.18 11.53 -3.79
CA ASN A 215 -7.03 12.10 -4.47
C ASN A 215 -5.80 11.19 -4.47
N ALA A 216 -4.88 11.48 -5.40
CA ALA A 216 -3.54 10.90 -5.42
C ALA A 216 -2.52 11.82 -6.13
N ALA A 217 -1.25 11.75 -5.73
CA ALA A 217 -0.18 12.57 -6.27
C ALA A 217 1.06 11.76 -6.66
N PHE A 218 1.57 12.03 -7.87
CA PHE A 218 2.62 11.24 -8.50
C PHE A 218 3.59 12.11 -9.28
N SER A 219 4.89 11.82 -9.16
CA SER A 219 5.85 12.25 -10.17
C SER A 219 5.70 11.38 -11.42
N MET A 220 5.63 12.00 -12.59
CA MET A 220 5.59 11.26 -13.85
C MET A 220 6.68 11.73 -14.81
N LYS A 221 7.50 10.78 -15.27
CA LYS A 221 8.47 11.02 -16.35
C LYS A 221 7.90 10.54 -17.68
N SER A 222 7.98 11.42 -18.68
CA SER A 222 7.59 11.08 -20.05
C SER A 222 8.40 9.87 -20.53
N GLY A 223 7.71 8.79 -20.90
CA GLY A 223 8.33 7.54 -21.36
C GLY A 223 8.68 6.51 -20.28
N ASN A 224 8.47 6.80 -18.99
CA ASN A 224 8.65 5.80 -17.94
C ASN A 224 7.39 4.93 -17.78
N GLU A 225 7.45 3.67 -18.18
CA GLU A 225 6.32 2.73 -18.03
C GLU A 225 5.98 2.46 -16.56
N ARG A 226 6.97 2.46 -15.66
CA ARG A 226 6.74 2.15 -14.25
C ARG A 226 5.87 3.20 -13.57
N ASP A 227 6.00 4.47 -13.95
CA ASP A 227 5.18 5.55 -13.38
C ASP A 227 3.70 5.35 -13.73
N ILE A 228 3.41 4.89 -14.95
CA ILE A 228 2.05 4.57 -15.41
C ILE A 228 1.51 3.30 -14.74
N GLU A 229 2.33 2.27 -14.53
CA GLU A 229 1.93 1.08 -13.74
C GLU A 229 1.53 1.47 -12.31
N LEU A 230 2.35 2.30 -11.66
CA LEU A 230 2.08 2.75 -10.29
C LEU A 230 0.82 3.60 -10.22
N LEU A 231 0.60 4.49 -11.20
CA LEU A 231 -0.66 5.22 -11.33
C LEU A 231 -1.85 4.25 -11.48
N ALA A 232 -1.74 3.25 -12.36
CA ALA A 232 -2.81 2.28 -12.59
C ALA A 232 -3.14 1.49 -11.32
N HIS A 233 -2.12 1.05 -10.58
CA HIS A 233 -2.27 0.39 -9.29
C HIS A 233 -3.06 1.27 -8.30
N ARG A 234 -2.77 2.57 -8.23
CA ARG A 234 -3.49 3.48 -7.34
C ARG A 234 -4.88 3.84 -7.82
N LEU A 235 -5.09 3.98 -9.12
CA LEU A 235 -6.43 4.16 -9.67
C LEU A 235 -7.29 2.95 -9.31
N PHE A 236 -6.77 1.72 -9.39
CA PHE A 236 -7.52 0.55 -8.92
C PHE A 236 -8.00 0.73 -7.47
N HIS A 237 -7.13 1.12 -6.53
CA HIS A 237 -7.54 1.38 -5.14
C HIS A 237 -8.58 2.49 -5.03
N ALA A 238 -8.42 3.59 -5.77
CA ALA A 238 -9.35 4.71 -5.75
C ALA A 238 -10.76 4.29 -6.21
N PHE A 239 -10.86 3.48 -7.27
CA PHE A 239 -12.13 2.91 -7.73
C PHE A 239 -12.66 1.86 -6.75
N PHE A 240 -11.80 0.95 -6.27
CA PHE A 240 -12.18 -0.11 -5.33
C PHE A 240 -12.73 0.47 -4.02
N ALA A 241 -12.17 1.58 -3.53
CA ALA A 241 -12.60 2.28 -2.34
C ALA A 241 -14.03 2.85 -2.43
N GLN A 242 -14.60 3.00 -3.64
CA GLN A 242 -16.00 3.40 -3.84
C GLN A 242 -16.98 2.22 -3.84
N THR A 243 -16.47 0.98 -3.75
CA THR A 243 -17.31 -0.23 -3.72
C THR A 243 -17.75 -0.56 -2.30
N LYS A 244 -18.86 -1.30 -2.16
CA LYS A 244 -19.33 -1.78 -0.85
C LYS A 244 -18.37 -2.78 -0.17
N TYR A 245 -17.42 -3.32 -0.93
CA TYR A 245 -16.42 -4.31 -0.49
C TYR A 245 -15.15 -3.67 0.07
N ALA A 246 -15.00 -2.36 -0.08
CA ALA A 246 -13.79 -1.67 0.34
C ALA A 246 -13.43 -1.95 1.80
N GLU A 247 -14.40 -1.92 2.71
CA GLU A 247 -14.14 -2.14 4.15
C GLU A 247 -13.68 -3.56 4.47
N GLU A 248 -14.24 -4.57 3.81
CA GLU A 248 -13.95 -5.98 4.05
C GLU A 248 -12.54 -6.37 3.60
N TYR A 249 -12.12 -5.90 2.43
CA TYR A 249 -10.85 -6.30 1.81
C TYR A 249 -9.70 -5.31 2.07
N PHE A 250 -9.90 -4.26 2.86
CA PHE A 250 -8.84 -3.28 3.12
C PHE A 250 -7.76 -3.76 4.09
N MET A 251 -8.09 -4.74 4.94
CA MET A 251 -7.27 -5.16 6.07
C MET A 251 -6.91 -6.65 5.99
N PRO A 252 -5.76 -7.07 6.55
CA PRO A 252 -5.46 -8.47 6.74
C PRO A 252 -6.56 -9.19 7.54
N PRO A 253 -6.88 -10.45 7.21
CA PRO A 253 -6.20 -11.33 6.25
C PRO A 253 -6.77 -11.27 4.82
N TYR A 254 -7.50 -10.20 4.47
CA TYR A 254 -8.18 -10.07 3.18
C TYR A 254 -7.54 -9.04 2.25
N SER A 255 -6.57 -8.26 2.72
CA SER A 255 -5.89 -7.24 1.90
C SER A 255 -5.09 -7.80 0.73
N PHE A 256 -4.74 -9.08 0.75
CA PHE A 256 -4.14 -9.75 -0.40
C PHE A 256 -5.05 -9.72 -1.66
N ILE A 257 -6.37 -9.64 -1.49
CA ILE A 257 -7.32 -9.57 -2.60
C ILE A 257 -7.24 -8.20 -3.26
N GLU A 258 -7.32 -7.13 -2.46
CA GLU A 258 -7.23 -5.76 -2.95
C GLU A 258 -5.86 -5.51 -3.62
N GLU A 259 -4.75 -5.76 -2.90
CA GLU A 259 -3.39 -5.56 -3.41
C GLU A 259 -3.06 -6.49 -4.59
N GLY A 260 -3.60 -7.70 -4.58
CA GLY A 260 -3.46 -8.67 -5.67
C GLY A 260 -4.17 -8.23 -6.93
N TYR A 261 -5.41 -7.72 -6.83
CA TYR A 261 -6.12 -7.17 -7.97
C TYR A 261 -5.47 -5.87 -8.45
N ALA A 262 -5.04 -4.97 -7.55
CA ALA A 262 -4.29 -3.77 -7.92
C ALA A 262 -3.04 -4.14 -8.75
N SER A 263 -2.29 -5.14 -8.31
CA SER A 263 -1.09 -5.67 -9.00
C SER A 263 -1.40 -6.41 -10.31
N LEU A 264 -2.60 -7.00 -10.45
CA LEU A 264 -3.02 -7.61 -11.71
C LEU A 264 -3.46 -6.55 -12.71
N TYR A 265 -4.28 -5.60 -12.28
CA TYR A 265 -4.83 -4.55 -13.14
C TYR A 265 -3.82 -3.49 -13.52
N GLU A 266 -2.77 -3.25 -12.72
CA GLU A 266 -1.65 -2.44 -13.18
C GLU A 266 -1.05 -3.02 -14.47
N ILE A 267 -0.97 -4.35 -14.59
CA ILE A 267 -0.45 -5.02 -15.79
C ILE A 267 -1.46 -5.00 -16.92
N LEU A 268 -2.72 -5.34 -16.64
CA LEU A 268 -3.77 -5.39 -17.67
C LEU A 268 -4.05 -4.02 -18.29
N ALA A 269 -4.01 -2.95 -17.48
CA ALA A 269 -4.27 -1.58 -17.92
C ALA A 269 -3.12 -0.97 -18.72
N THR A 270 -1.87 -1.41 -18.49
CA THR A 270 -0.69 -0.66 -18.97
C THR A 270 0.19 -1.42 -19.95
N LYS A 271 0.12 -2.77 -19.99
CA LYS A 271 1.02 -3.58 -20.81
C LYS A 271 0.40 -3.94 -22.15
N GLN A 272 1.16 -3.70 -23.21
CA GLN A 272 0.81 -4.14 -24.57
C GLN A 272 0.65 -5.66 -24.69
N ASN A 273 1.42 -6.43 -23.91
CA ASN A 273 1.29 -7.89 -23.84
C ASN A 273 1.19 -8.36 -22.37
N PRO A 274 -0.01 -8.30 -21.77
CA PRO A 274 -0.20 -8.64 -20.37
C PRO A 274 0.17 -10.08 -20.03
N LYS A 275 -0.11 -11.03 -20.95
CA LYS A 275 0.22 -12.45 -20.76
C LYS A 275 1.73 -12.68 -20.54
N LYS A 276 2.58 -11.96 -21.28
CA LYS A 276 4.03 -12.03 -21.11
C LYS A 276 4.48 -11.49 -19.74
N SER A 277 3.86 -10.42 -19.27
CA SER A 277 4.15 -9.81 -17.96
C SER A 277 3.69 -10.71 -16.81
N ILE A 278 2.50 -11.29 -16.89
CA ILE A 278 2.00 -12.28 -15.93
C ILE A 278 2.92 -13.51 -15.88
N PHE A 279 3.38 -13.99 -17.04
CA PHE A 279 4.36 -15.08 -17.08
C PHE A 279 5.71 -14.70 -16.42
N SER A 280 6.07 -13.42 -16.40
CA SER A 280 7.23 -12.93 -15.66
C SER A 280 7.03 -13.04 -14.14
N ILE A 281 5.83 -12.70 -13.65
CA ILE A 281 5.46 -12.91 -12.24
C ILE A 281 5.49 -14.41 -11.91
N TYR A 282 4.96 -15.26 -12.79
CA TYR A 282 4.99 -16.70 -12.58
C TYR A 282 6.42 -17.26 -12.48
N LYS A 283 7.36 -16.76 -13.29
CA LYS A 283 8.78 -17.12 -13.16
C LYS A 283 9.38 -16.68 -11.83
N ARG A 284 9.00 -15.51 -11.31
CA ARG A 284 9.40 -15.06 -9.97
C ARG A 284 8.85 -16.01 -8.90
N TYR A 285 7.56 -16.37 -8.98
CA TYR A 285 6.95 -17.35 -8.08
C TYR A 285 7.73 -18.67 -8.08
N LEU A 286 8.01 -19.24 -9.26
CA LEU A 286 8.76 -20.49 -9.37
C LEU A 286 10.16 -20.37 -8.77
N PHE A 287 10.85 -19.24 -8.96
CA PHE A 287 12.15 -19.02 -8.36
C PHE A 287 12.09 -19.14 -6.83
N TYR A 288 11.17 -18.44 -6.17
CA TYR A 288 11.04 -18.54 -4.70
C TYR A 288 10.61 -19.93 -4.24
N TYR A 289 9.68 -20.55 -4.96
CA TYR A 289 9.19 -21.89 -4.67
C TYR A 289 10.31 -22.95 -4.71
N PHE A 290 11.21 -22.86 -5.69
CA PHE A 290 12.33 -23.80 -5.83
C PHE A 290 13.57 -23.41 -5.00
N ALA A 291 13.82 -22.13 -4.79
CA ALA A 291 14.97 -21.66 -4.02
C ALA A 291 14.85 -21.93 -2.51
N LYS A 292 13.63 -22.15 -2.00
CA LYS A 292 13.38 -22.52 -0.60
C LYS A 292 12.50 -23.77 -0.52
N PRO A 293 13.10 -24.97 -0.47
CA PRO A 293 12.37 -26.21 -0.22
C PRO A 293 11.51 -26.10 1.05
N GLY A 294 10.20 -26.36 0.94
CA GLY A 294 9.25 -26.23 2.05
C GLY A 294 8.62 -24.85 2.21
N PHE A 295 8.96 -23.86 1.36
CA PHE A 295 8.29 -22.57 1.35
C PHE A 295 6.80 -22.73 1.04
N LYS A 296 5.97 -22.54 2.07
CA LYS A 296 4.50 -22.51 1.99
C LYS A 296 4.06 -21.15 2.52
N LEU A 297 3.35 -20.42 1.68
CA LEU A 297 2.72 -19.15 2.06
C LEU A 297 1.27 -19.20 1.60
N SER A 298 0.35 -19.11 2.55
CA SER A 298 -1.08 -19.00 2.28
C SER A 298 -1.51 -17.53 2.42
N PRO A 299 -2.48 -17.05 1.62
CA PRO A 299 -3.14 -15.78 1.90
C PRO A 299 -3.69 -15.67 3.33
N ALA A 300 -4.09 -16.79 3.95
CA ALA A 300 -4.55 -16.82 5.34
C ALA A 300 -3.46 -16.41 6.36
N ASP A 301 -2.18 -16.52 5.98
CA ASP A 301 -1.06 -16.16 6.85
C ASP A 301 -0.85 -14.64 6.95
N GLU A 302 -1.50 -13.84 6.11
CA GLU A 302 -1.25 -12.40 5.94
C GLU A 302 -1.21 -11.62 7.27
N ILE A 303 -2.12 -11.93 8.20
CA ILE A 303 -2.19 -11.27 9.50
C ILE A 303 -0.92 -11.51 10.36
N ASN A 304 -0.22 -12.62 10.13
CA ASN A 304 0.99 -13.00 10.85
C ASN A 304 2.27 -12.49 10.17
N LEU A 305 2.17 -11.91 8.96
CA LEU A 305 3.33 -11.44 8.19
C LEU A 305 3.75 -10.00 8.52
N GLN A 306 3.16 -9.39 9.54
CA GLN A 306 3.40 -7.97 9.89
C GLN A 306 4.89 -7.67 10.14
N ASN A 307 5.64 -8.63 10.68
CA ASN A 307 7.08 -8.51 10.95
C ASN A 307 7.96 -9.08 9.83
N ALA A 308 7.38 -9.45 8.68
CA ALA A 308 8.11 -9.98 7.52
C ALA A 308 7.78 -9.19 6.24
N PRO A 309 8.32 -7.97 6.08
CA PRO A 309 8.02 -7.08 4.94
C PRO A 309 8.24 -7.71 3.56
N TRP A 310 9.22 -8.61 3.43
CA TRP A 310 9.49 -9.30 2.16
C TRP A 310 8.46 -10.39 1.85
N LEU A 311 7.90 -11.05 2.87
CA LEU A 311 6.85 -12.07 2.70
C LEU A 311 5.54 -11.44 2.31
N ILE A 312 5.16 -10.34 2.97
CA ILE A 312 3.95 -9.59 2.59
C ILE A 312 4.08 -9.04 1.17
N GLU A 313 5.26 -8.57 0.77
CA GLU A 313 5.50 -8.14 -0.62
C GLU A 313 5.41 -9.30 -1.61
N PHE A 314 5.97 -10.47 -1.29
CA PHE A 314 5.83 -11.65 -2.13
C PHE A 314 4.35 -12.07 -2.25
N LEU A 315 3.60 -12.06 -1.15
CA LEU A 315 2.17 -12.37 -1.14
C LEU A 315 1.41 -11.42 -2.06
N HIS A 316 1.53 -10.11 -1.86
CA HIS A 316 0.75 -9.10 -2.57
C HIS A 316 1.13 -8.95 -4.04
N TYR A 317 2.42 -8.98 -4.38
CA TYR A 317 2.91 -8.60 -5.71
C TYR A 317 3.36 -9.79 -6.56
N THR A 318 3.33 -11.01 -6.01
CA THR A 318 3.70 -12.22 -6.74
C THR A 318 2.63 -13.30 -6.65
N LEU A 319 2.27 -13.74 -5.45
CA LEU A 319 1.35 -14.85 -5.28
C LEU A 319 -0.10 -14.46 -5.61
N SER A 320 -0.60 -13.39 -4.99
CA SER A 320 -1.99 -12.93 -5.12
C SER A 320 -2.40 -12.62 -6.57
N PRO A 321 -1.65 -11.84 -7.38
CA PRO A 321 -2.03 -11.59 -8.76
C PRO A 321 -2.06 -12.86 -9.62
N LEU A 322 -1.25 -13.89 -9.31
CA LEU A 322 -1.29 -15.17 -10.02
C LEU A 322 -2.53 -15.98 -9.65
N ILE A 323 -2.86 -16.04 -8.36
CA ILE A 323 -4.08 -16.67 -7.85
C ILE A 323 -5.30 -16.03 -8.54
N LEU A 324 -5.41 -14.72 -8.44
CA LEU A 324 -6.54 -13.96 -8.99
C LEU A 324 -6.62 -14.04 -10.51
N TYR A 325 -5.48 -14.04 -11.21
CA TYR A 325 -5.47 -14.28 -12.66
C TYR A 325 -6.00 -15.68 -13.00
N ALA A 326 -5.60 -16.72 -12.26
CA ALA A 326 -6.10 -18.08 -12.47
C ALA A 326 -7.61 -18.18 -12.21
N PHE A 327 -8.12 -17.52 -11.16
CA PHE A 327 -9.56 -17.40 -10.92
C PHE A 327 -10.28 -16.72 -12.08
N ASN A 328 -9.78 -15.56 -12.54
CA ASN A 328 -10.39 -14.83 -13.66
C ASN A 328 -10.42 -15.65 -14.96
N GLN A 329 -9.39 -16.46 -15.23
CA GLN A 329 -9.36 -17.34 -16.40
C GLN A 329 -10.33 -18.52 -16.29
N LYS A 330 -10.50 -19.09 -15.09
CA LYS A 330 -11.32 -20.29 -14.87
C LYS A 330 -12.82 -19.98 -14.80
N PHE A 331 -13.17 -18.82 -14.26
CA PHE A 331 -14.55 -18.49 -13.93
C PHE A 331 -15.13 -17.32 -14.75
N GLU A 332 -14.38 -16.80 -15.74
CA GLU A 332 -14.78 -15.65 -16.57
C GLU A 332 -15.27 -14.44 -15.73
N ILE A 333 -14.64 -14.21 -14.58
CA ILE A 333 -15.01 -13.17 -13.63
C ILE A 333 -14.54 -11.82 -14.18
N PHE A 334 -15.39 -11.11 -14.93
CA PHE A 334 -15.22 -9.71 -15.34
C PHE A 334 -16.56 -9.06 -15.76
N PRO A 335 -16.88 -7.77 -15.47
CA PRO A 335 -16.16 -6.72 -14.70
C PRO A 335 -16.69 -6.52 -13.26
N ALA A 336 -15.85 -5.88 -12.43
CA ALA A 336 -15.77 -6.05 -10.98
C ALA A 336 -16.80 -5.33 -10.08
N ALA A 337 -17.69 -4.47 -10.58
CA ALA A 337 -18.72 -3.88 -9.70
C ALA A 337 -20.04 -4.64 -9.75
N LYS A 338 -20.48 -5.03 -10.95
CA LYS A 338 -21.78 -5.65 -11.18
C LYS A 338 -21.85 -7.12 -10.72
N ARG A 339 -20.70 -7.75 -10.46
CA ARG A 339 -20.59 -9.19 -10.23
C ARG A 339 -20.00 -9.62 -8.90
N PHE A 340 -19.49 -8.72 -8.05
CA PHE A 340 -19.30 -9.16 -6.66
C PHE A 340 -20.66 -9.46 -6.02
N ASP A 341 -21.72 -8.70 -6.37
CA ASP A 341 -23.11 -9.05 -6.03
C ASP A 341 -23.46 -10.45 -6.56
N GLU A 342 -23.08 -10.77 -7.81
CA GLU A 342 -23.30 -12.11 -8.39
C GLU A 342 -22.44 -13.22 -7.75
N LEU A 343 -21.24 -12.91 -7.24
CA LEU A 343 -20.37 -13.86 -6.52
C LEU A 343 -20.86 -14.10 -5.08
N GLU A 344 -21.44 -13.08 -4.45
CA GLU A 344 -22.15 -13.15 -3.17
C GLU A 344 -23.45 -13.96 -3.35
N ASP A 345 -24.23 -13.66 -4.39
CA ASP A 345 -25.44 -14.41 -4.78
C ASP A 345 -25.14 -15.87 -5.18
N ALA A 346 -23.96 -16.14 -5.74
CA ALA A 346 -23.47 -17.48 -6.06
C ALA A 346 -22.86 -18.21 -4.85
N GLY A 347 -22.76 -17.57 -3.68
CA GLY A 347 -22.20 -18.14 -2.45
C GLY A 347 -20.70 -18.42 -2.50
N LEU A 348 -19.97 -17.82 -3.45
CA LEU A 348 -18.52 -17.98 -3.62
C LEU A 348 -17.71 -17.03 -2.73
N ILE A 349 -18.35 -15.96 -2.28
CA ILE A 349 -17.89 -15.05 -1.22
C ILE A 349 -19.06 -14.92 -0.25
N ASN A 350 -19.01 -15.67 0.84
CA ASN A 350 -19.95 -15.48 1.95
C ASN A 350 -19.34 -14.49 2.95
N SER A 351 -20.19 -13.75 3.64
CA SER A 351 -19.87 -12.93 4.83
C SER A 351 -19.43 -13.76 6.06
N SER A 352 -18.84 -14.93 5.82
CA SER A 352 -18.39 -15.91 6.79
C SER A 352 -17.07 -16.49 6.26
N PRO A 353 -16.05 -16.70 7.11
CA PRO A 353 -14.68 -16.89 6.67
C PRO A 353 -14.57 -17.99 5.62
N LEU A 354 -14.05 -17.62 4.45
CA LEU A 354 -13.79 -18.48 3.30
C LEU A 354 -13.27 -19.85 3.74
N PHE A 355 -14.12 -20.87 3.61
CA PHE A 355 -13.66 -22.25 3.47
C PHE A 355 -12.94 -22.35 2.13
N LEU A 356 -11.61 -22.33 2.17
CA LEU A 356 -10.82 -22.84 1.05
C LEU A 356 -11.21 -24.33 0.85
N PRO A 357 -11.34 -24.83 -0.38
CA PRO A 357 -11.52 -26.26 -0.60
C PRO A 357 -10.34 -26.98 0.05
N GLU A 358 -10.64 -27.89 0.98
CA GLU A 358 -9.66 -28.81 1.53
C GLU A 358 -8.98 -29.52 0.36
N PHE A 359 -7.70 -29.22 0.14
CA PHE A 359 -6.86 -30.11 -0.63
C PHE A 359 -6.61 -31.33 0.26
N GLU A 360 -7.44 -32.36 0.10
CA GLU A 360 -7.15 -33.69 0.65
C GLU A 360 -5.80 -34.18 0.12
N HIS A 361 -4.75 -34.02 0.89
CA HIS A 361 -3.61 -34.94 0.89
C HIS A 361 -3.05 -35.03 2.31
N GLY A 362 -3.01 -36.28 2.80
CA GLY A 362 -2.79 -36.69 4.19
C GLY A 362 -1.72 -35.92 4.94
N TYR A 363 -2.13 -35.43 6.11
CA TYR A 363 -1.24 -34.96 7.16
C TYR A 363 -0.75 -36.16 7.96
N ASP A 364 0.56 -36.32 8.03
CA ASP A 364 1.22 -36.82 9.24
C ASP A 364 2.05 -35.67 9.82
N GLU A 365 2.00 -35.58 11.15
CA GLU A 365 2.53 -34.53 12.02
C GLU A 365 4.00 -34.20 11.74
N LEU A 366 4.32 -32.91 11.59
CA LEU A 366 5.68 -32.39 11.78
C LEU A 366 5.63 -31.08 12.56
N GLU A 367 6.29 -31.12 13.71
CA GLU A 367 6.32 -30.10 14.74
C GLU A 367 6.80 -28.73 14.24
N ALA A 368 6.17 -27.69 14.77
CA ALA A 368 6.51 -26.30 14.52
C ALA A 368 7.94 -25.99 14.98
N THR A 369 8.85 -25.75 14.03
CA THR A 369 10.14 -25.11 14.32
C THR A 369 9.96 -23.59 14.23
N SER A 370 10.37 -22.92 15.30
CA SER A 370 10.11 -21.50 15.62
C SER A 370 10.66 -20.51 14.59
N VAL A 371 9.89 -19.45 14.37
CA VAL A 371 10.13 -18.28 13.48
C VAL A 371 11.38 -17.44 13.86
N ALA A 372 12.15 -17.83 14.88
CA ALA A 372 13.21 -17.02 15.46
C ALA A 372 14.54 -16.98 14.68
N GLU A 373 14.78 -17.88 13.72
CA GLU A 373 16.07 -17.98 13.02
C GLU A 373 16.14 -17.20 11.68
N LEU A 374 15.11 -16.43 11.33
CA LEU A 374 15.01 -15.75 10.02
C LEU A 374 15.53 -14.29 10.00
N ASN A 375 16.07 -13.77 11.10
CA ASN A 375 16.45 -12.35 11.23
C ASN A 375 17.83 -11.98 10.65
N ASP A 376 18.67 -12.93 10.22
CA ASP A 376 20.08 -12.65 9.89
C ASP A 376 20.42 -12.48 8.40
N TYR A 377 19.44 -12.31 7.51
CA TYR A 377 19.71 -12.05 6.09
C TYR A 377 19.16 -10.71 5.62
N GLU A 378 19.94 -9.65 5.84
CA GLU A 378 19.79 -8.39 5.11
C GLU A 378 20.08 -8.62 3.62
N TYR A 379 19.04 -8.56 2.77
CA TYR A 379 19.21 -8.35 1.34
C TYR A 379 18.46 -7.10 0.92
N THR A 380 19.21 -6.04 0.66
CA THR A 380 18.73 -4.82 0.02
C THR A 380 18.49 -5.13 -1.47
N ILE A 381 17.23 -5.30 -1.87
CA ILE A 381 16.85 -5.29 -3.29
C ILE A 381 16.70 -3.83 -3.72
N SER A 382 17.82 -3.14 -3.87
CA SER A 382 17.87 -1.85 -4.54
C SER A 382 19.09 -1.80 -5.44
N SER A 383 18.84 -1.68 -6.74
CA SER A 383 19.81 -1.59 -7.85
C SER A 383 20.51 -2.89 -8.25
N TRP A 384 19.89 -3.64 -9.17
CA TRP A 384 20.65 -4.51 -10.08
C TRP A 384 20.72 -3.87 -11.47
N GLN A 385 21.59 -2.87 -11.59
CA GLN A 385 22.24 -2.53 -12.86
C GLN A 385 23.61 -3.24 -12.89
N GLY A 386 23.59 -4.58 -12.96
CA GLY A 386 24.80 -5.38 -13.12
C GLY A 386 25.18 -5.51 -14.59
N LYS A 387 26.35 -5.00 -14.97
CA LYS A 387 26.99 -5.27 -16.27
C LYS A 387 26.99 -6.78 -16.55
N ARG A 388 26.60 -7.17 -17.77
CA ARG A 388 26.78 -8.54 -18.28
C ARG A 388 28.28 -8.84 -18.38
N GLU A 389 28.85 -9.43 -17.34
CA GLU A 389 30.00 -10.31 -17.51
C GLU A 389 29.47 -11.71 -17.78
N LYS A 390 29.73 -12.21 -18.99
CA LYS A 390 29.53 -13.62 -19.32
C LYS A 390 30.55 -14.42 -18.49
N THR A 391 30.11 -14.98 -17.37
CA THR A 391 30.83 -16.09 -16.76
C THR A 391 30.48 -17.36 -17.52
N ASP A 392 31.48 -17.97 -18.16
CA ASP A 392 31.40 -19.19 -18.96
C ASP A 392 31.08 -20.48 -18.15
N LEU A 393 30.52 -20.35 -16.94
CA LEU A 393 30.25 -21.46 -16.01
C LEU A 393 28.99 -22.29 -16.36
N LEU A 394 28.23 -21.93 -17.41
CA LEU A 394 26.91 -22.53 -17.71
C LEU A 394 26.90 -23.60 -18.81
N GLN A 395 28.05 -24.09 -19.28
CA GLN A 395 28.07 -24.84 -20.55
C GLN A 395 27.74 -26.34 -20.46
N ASN A 396 27.80 -27.03 -19.32
CA ASN A 396 27.70 -28.49 -19.29
C ASN A 396 26.76 -29.10 -18.22
N ILE A 397 25.48 -28.73 -18.20
CA ILE A 397 24.47 -29.44 -17.38
C ILE A 397 23.59 -30.29 -18.32
N PRO A 398 23.56 -31.64 -18.16
CA PRO A 398 22.78 -32.52 -19.02
C PRO A 398 21.26 -32.31 -18.81
N PRO A 399 20.43 -32.60 -19.83
CA PRO A 399 18.98 -32.51 -19.71
C PRO A 399 18.45 -33.51 -18.67
N PRO A 400 17.43 -33.13 -17.89
CA PRO A 400 16.92 -33.95 -16.79
C PRO A 400 16.18 -35.19 -17.27
N GLN A 401 16.27 -36.26 -16.48
CA GLN A 401 15.65 -37.56 -16.74
C GLN A 401 14.25 -37.71 -16.13
N ASN A 402 13.84 -36.85 -15.18
CA ASN A 402 12.49 -36.89 -14.60
C ASN A 402 11.50 -35.97 -15.33
N SER A 403 10.20 -36.30 -15.24
CA SER A 403 9.16 -35.68 -16.09
C SER A 403 8.83 -34.22 -15.73
N LEU A 404 9.09 -33.79 -14.49
CA LEU A 404 8.80 -32.44 -14.01
C LEU A 404 9.95 -31.48 -14.35
N GLU A 405 11.19 -31.88 -14.10
CA GLU A 405 12.38 -31.15 -14.50
C GLU A 405 12.50 -31.06 -16.02
N HIS A 406 12.09 -32.10 -16.75
CA HIS A 406 12.05 -32.05 -18.21
C HIS A 406 11.03 -31.04 -18.75
N LYS A 407 9.89 -30.85 -18.05
CA LYS A 407 8.93 -29.78 -18.36
C LYS A 407 9.53 -28.40 -18.04
N LEU A 408 10.19 -28.24 -16.90
CA LEU A 408 10.88 -26.99 -16.51
C LEU A 408 12.01 -26.62 -17.47
N TYR A 409 12.83 -27.59 -17.89
CA TYR A 409 13.87 -27.41 -18.89
C TYR A 409 13.30 -26.96 -20.25
N LYS A 410 12.18 -27.55 -20.68
CA LYS A 410 11.50 -27.13 -21.92
C LYS A 410 10.92 -25.72 -21.84
N ILE A 411 10.45 -25.29 -20.67
CA ILE A 411 9.87 -23.96 -20.44
C ILE A 411 10.97 -22.89 -20.35
N SER A 412 12.06 -23.17 -19.64
CA SER A 412 13.20 -22.26 -19.52
C SER A 412 14.49 -23.02 -19.18
N PRO A 413 15.32 -23.35 -20.19
CA PRO A 413 16.59 -24.03 -19.99
C PRO A 413 17.55 -23.25 -19.07
N SER A 414 17.48 -21.92 -19.11
CA SER A 414 18.29 -21.03 -18.27
C SER A 414 17.86 -21.03 -16.81
N LEU A 415 16.55 -21.04 -16.52
CA LEU A 415 16.04 -21.17 -15.15
C LEU A 415 16.39 -22.55 -14.57
N TYR A 416 16.26 -23.61 -15.36
CA TYR A 416 16.69 -24.95 -14.96
C TYR A 416 18.18 -25.01 -14.60
N LYS A 417 19.06 -24.42 -15.42
CA LYS A 417 20.49 -24.35 -15.13
C LYS A 417 20.80 -23.55 -13.87
N MET A 418 20.09 -22.45 -13.62
CA MET A 418 20.22 -21.65 -12.39
C MET A 418 19.83 -22.45 -11.14
N ILE A 419 18.72 -23.19 -11.18
CA ILE A 419 18.25 -24.04 -10.08
C ILE A 419 19.26 -25.16 -9.79
N GLN A 420 19.80 -25.80 -10.83
CA GLN A 420 20.82 -26.85 -10.69
C GLN A 420 22.15 -26.33 -10.13
N SER A 421 22.50 -25.06 -10.38
CA SER A 421 23.72 -24.45 -9.83
C SER A 421 23.58 -23.91 -8.41
N ALA A 422 22.35 -23.83 -7.88
CA ALA A 422 22.06 -23.29 -6.55
C ALA A 422 21.85 -24.38 -5.47
N GLY A 423 21.92 -25.66 -5.86
CA GLY A 423 21.78 -26.83 -4.99
C GLY A 423 23.12 -27.43 -4.58
#